data_AF-A0A259E0I3-F1
#
_entry.id   AF-A0A259E0I3-F1
#
_cell.length_a   1.000
_cell.length_b   1.000
_cell.length_c   1.000
_cell.angle_alpha   90.00
_cell.angle_beta   90.00
_cell.angle_gamma   90.00
#
_symmetry.space_group_name_H-M   'P 1'
#
loop_
_entity.id
_entity.type
_entity.pdbx_description
1 polymer ?
#
loop_
_entity_poly.entity_id
_entity_poly.type
_entity_poly.pdbx_seq_one_letter_code
_entity_poly.pdbx_strand_id
1 'polypeptide(L)'
;MLIRPQTSQTLTQCWYTRIHQPGTRKVRGEAGMLLSVCRHCQRAIHSHGGKAWTLADGIDLDELASHSRIRFICVTSVDDGMIIARYPIDRDAGADTVEARIDEIIAKHEAREPGSGLEVKLMGGPKR
;
A
#
# COMPACT_ATOMS: atom_id res chain seq x y z
N MET A 1 -37.51 3.94 1.23
CA MET A 1 -36.07 3.60 1.23
C MET A 1 -35.90 2.41 2.17
N LEU A 2 -35.87 1.18 1.63
CA LEU A 2 -35.78 -0.05 2.42
C LEU A 2 -34.31 -0.29 2.80
N ILE A 3 -33.98 -0.03 4.06
CA ILE A 3 -32.72 -0.49 4.67
C ILE A 3 -32.83 -2.01 4.77
N ARG A 4 -32.12 -2.73 3.90
CA ARG A 4 -32.02 -4.20 3.96
C ARG A 4 -31.23 -4.61 5.22
N PRO A 5 -31.57 -5.74 5.87
CA PRO A 5 -30.97 -6.12 7.14
C PRO A 5 -29.46 -6.32 7.01
N GLN A 6 -28.71 -5.79 7.98
CA GLN A 6 -27.27 -5.95 8.13
C GLN A 6 -26.93 -7.44 8.31
N THR A 7 -26.60 -8.14 7.23
CA THR A 7 -25.67 -9.27 7.34
C THR A 7 -24.36 -8.70 7.83
N SER A 8 -23.73 -9.32 8.81
CA SER A 8 -22.42 -8.87 9.32
C SER A 8 -21.39 -8.97 8.19
N GLN A 9 -21.26 -7.89 7.42
CA GLN A 9 -20.38 -7.83 6.24
C GLN A 9 -18.90 -7.90 6.65
N THR A 10 -18.60 -7.74 7.94
CA THR A 10 -17.25 -7.70 8.55
C THR A 10 -16.55 -9.06 8.64
N LEU A 11 -17.23 -10.18 8.32
CA LEU A 11 -16.64 -11.53 8.27
C LEU A 11 -16.56 -12.13 6.87
N THR A 12 -16.72 -11.31 5.83
CA THR A 12 -16.64 -11.79 4.44
C THR A 12 -15.18 -11.94 4.00
N GLN A 13 -14.88 -12.90 3.14
CA GLN A 13 -13.51 -13.28 2.71
C GLN A 13 -12.61 -12.08 2.37
N CYS A 14 -13.18 -11.05 1.72
CA CYS A 14 -12.44 -9.86 1.32
C CYS A 14 -11.86 -9.04 2.49
N TRP A 15 -12.41 -9.13 3.70
CA TRP A 15 -11.85 -8.46 4.87
C TRP A 15 -10.58 -9.15 5.39
N TYR A 16 -10.53 -10.48 5.30
CA TYR A 16 -9.36 -11.26 5.70
C TYR A 16 -8.22 -11.14 4.67
N THR A 17 -8.56 -11.25 3.38
CA THR A 17 -7.56 -11.19 2.31
C THR A 17 -7.19 -9.75 1.92
N ARG A 18 -7.98 -8.76 2.33
CA ARG A 18 -7.95 -7.37 1.85
C ARG A 18 -8.13 -7.24 0.32
N ILE A 19 -8.65 -8.28 -0.33
CA ILE A 19 -8.87 -8.31 -1.78
C ILE A 19 -10.37 -8.20 -2.07
N HIS A 20 -10.78 -7.03 -2.56
CA HIS A 20 -12.14 -6.83 -3.06
C HIS A 20 -12.26 -7.22 -4.54
N GLN A 21 -13.39 -7.81 -4.90
CA GLN A 21 -13.67 -8.22 -6.28
C GLN A 21 -14.98 -7.60 -6.77
N PRO A 22 -15.01 -7.00 -7.97
CA PRO A 22 -16.19 -6.37 -8.51
C PRO A 22 -17.29 -7.39 -8.81
N GLY A 23 -18.53 -6.97 -8.63
CA GLY A 23 -19.68 -7.67 -9.19
C GLY A 23 -19.77 -7.53 -10.70
N THR A 24 -20.84 -8.08 -11.28
CA THR A 24 -21.07 -8.08 -12.73
C THR A 24 -21.24 -6.66 -13.28
N ARG A 25 -21.88 -5.76 -12.51
CA ARG A 25 -22.13 -4.37 -12.93
C ARG A 25 -20.94 -3.49 -12.59
N LYS A 26 -20.43 -2.79 -13.62
CA LYS A 26 -19.37 -1.78 -13.51
C LYS A 26 -19.84 -0.50 -14.19
N VAL A 27 -19.58 0.64 -13.58
CA VAL A 27 -19.91 1.96 -14.13
C VAL A 27 -18.61 2.73 -14.29
N ARG A 28 -18.41 3.41 -15.42
CA ARG A 28 -17.25 4.27 -15.57
C ARG A 28 -17.51 5.58 -14.81
N GLY A 29 -16.67 5.86 -13.84
CA GLY A 29 -16.65 7.10 -13.07
C GLY A 29 -15.73 8.14 -13.69
N GLU A 30 -15.42 9.16 -12.91
CA GLU A 30 -14.50 10.24 -13.29
C GLU A 30 -13.06 9.71 -13.49
N ALA A 31 -12.27 10.44 -14.28
CA ALA A 31 -10.87 10.12 -14.57
C ALA A 31 -10.61 8.69 -15.11
N GLY A 32 -11.63 8.01 -15.66
CA GLY A 32 -11.50 6.66 -16.24
C GLY A 32 -11.52 5.51 -15.23
N MET A 33 -11.78 5.81 -13.96
CA MET A 33 -11.96 4.83 -12.89
C MET A 33 -13.24 4.01 -13.10
N LEU A 34 -13.25 2.71 -12.80
CA LEU A 34 -14.46 1.90 -12.77
C LEU A 34 -14.99 1.79 -11.34
N LEU A 35 -16.28 2.01 -11.18
CA LEU A 35 -17.02 1.85 -9.93
C LEU A 35 -17.82 0.54 -9.98
N SER A 36 -17.87 -0.18 -8.86
CA SER A 36 -18.67 -1.40 -8.70
C SER A 36 -19.05 -1.59 -7.23
N VAL A 37 -19.71 -2.71 -6.95
CA VAL A 37 -19.98 -3.20 -5.60
C VAL A 37 -19.24 -4.52 -5.43
N CYS A 38 -18.57 -4.69 -4.29
CA CYS A 38 -17.84 -5.92 -4.00
C CYS A 38 -18.80 -7.10 -3.94
N ARG A 39 -18.52 -8.19 -4.68
CA ARG A 39 -19.38 -9.39 -4.66
C ARG A 39 -19.42 -10.10 -3.29
N HIS A 40 -18.42 -9.85 -2.44
CA HIS A 40 -18.29 -10.46 -1.11
C HIS A 40 -18.92 -9.60 -0.01
N CYS A 41 -18.35 -8.42 0.27
CA CYS A 41 -18.87 -7.55 1.34
C CYS A 41 -19.99 -6.62 0.89
N GLN A 42 -20.35 -6.55 -0.38
CA GLN A 42 -21.40 -5.65 -0.90
C GLN A 42 -21.17 -4.15 -0.63
N ARG A 43 -19.94 -3.74 -0.28
CA ARG A 43 -19.55 -2.33 -0.21
C ARG A 43 -19.15 -1.79 -1.58
N ALA A 44 -19.32 -0.48 -1.75
CA ALA A 44 -18.86 0.23 -2.94
C ALA A 44 -17.34 0.12 -3.08
N ILE A 45 -16.87 -0.14 -4.30
CA ILE A 45 -15.45 -0.26 -4.63
C ILE A 45 -15.14 0.48 -5.93
N HIS A 46 -13.90 0.92 -6.08
CA HIS A 46 -13.41 1.50 -7.32
C HIS A 46 -12.17 0.76 -7.84
N SER A 47 -11.82 0.94 -9.11
CA SER A 47 -10.71 0.26 -9.75
C SER A 47 -9.46 1.14 -9.88
N HIS A 48 -8.29 0.54 -9.70
CA HIS A 48 -6.99 1.13 -9.99
C HIS A 48 -6.34 0.43 -11.18
N GLY A 49 -6.04 1.20 -12.24
CA GLY A 49 -5.47 0.66 -13.47
C GLY A 49 -6.28 -0.48 -14.11
N GLY A 50 -7.58 -0.58 -13.78
CA GLY A 50 -8.51 -1.62 -14.25
C GLY A 50 -8.28 -3.03 -13.68
N LYS A 51 -7.27 -3.24 -12.83
CA LYS A 51 -6.87 -4.57 -12.33
C LYS A 51 -7.03 -4.74 -10.82
N ALA A 52 -6.76 -3.69 -10.05
CA ALA A 52 -6.92 -3.69 -8.59
C ALA A 52 -8.22 -2.98 -8.17
N TRP A 53 -8.76 -3.35 -7.01
CA TRP A 53 -10.01 -2.77 -6.49
C TRP A 53 -9.93 -2.49 -4.99
N THR A 54 -10.36 -1.31 -4.58
CA THR A 54 -10.35 -0.83 -3.19
C THR A 54 -11.73 -0.30 -2.80
N LEU A 55 -11.99 -0.20 -1.49
CA LEU A 55 -13.23 0.39 -0.98
C LEU A 55 -13.35 1.86 -1.41
N ALA A 56 -14.53 2.24 -1.91
CA ALA A 56 -14.78 3.60 -2.37
C ALA A 56 -14.78 4.64 -1.23
N ASP A 57 -15.02 4.20 0.00
CA ASP A 57 -14.93 4.99 1.24
C ASP A 57 -13.66 4.66 2.04
N GLY A 58 -12.75 3.88 1.48
CA GLY A 58 -11.45 3.59 2.06
C GLY A 58 -10.44 4.68 1.74
N ILE A 59 -9.38 4.74 2.55
CA ILE A 59 -8.18 5.49 2.20
C ILE A 59 -7.42 4.63 1.18
N ASP A 60 -7.23 5.14 -0.03
CA ASP A 60 -6.32 4.55 -0.98
C ASP A 60 -4.88 4.81 -0.50
N LEU A 61 -4.25 3.76 0.03
CA LEU A 61 -2.88 3.82 0.53
C LEU A 61 -1.85 3.96 -0.60
N ASP A 62 -2.15 3.44 -1.80
CA ASP A 62 -1.25 3.54 -2.95
C ASP A 62 -1.29 4.95 -3.54
N GLU A 63 -2.49 5.52 -3.69
CA GLU A 63 -2.65 6.93 -4.05
C GLU A 63 -2.06 7.84 -2.98
N LEU A 64 -2.33 7.62 -1.70
CA LEU A 64 -1.75 8.39 -0.60
C LEU A 64 -0.23 8.29 -0.58
N ALA A 65 0.33 7.11 -0.81
CA ALA A 65 1.77 6.91 -0.92
C ALA A 65 2.34 7.64 -2.15
N SER A 66 1.63 7.64 -3.28
CA SER A 66 2.06 8.38 -4.49
C SER A 66 2.08 9.90 -4.30
N HIS A 67 1.23 10.43 -3.42
CA HIS A 67 1.20 11.85 -3.05
C HIS A 67 2.16 12.20 -1.90
N SER A 68 2.72 11.18 -1.22
CA SER A 68 3.70 11.39 -0.16
C SER A 68 5.00 11.91 -0.76
N ARG A 69 5.30 13.17 -0.46
CA ARG A 69 6.57 13.83 -0.83
C ARG A 69 7.74 13.44 0.08
N ILE A 70 7.48 12.64 1.10
CA ILE A 70 8.47 12.27 2.11
C ILE A 70 9.18 11.01 1.64
N ARG A 71 10.52 11.09 1.62
CA ARG A 71 11.40 9.95 1.34
C ARG A 71 11.78 9.30 2.66
N PHE A 72 11.79 7.97 2.68
CA PHE A 72 12.22 7.19 3.83
C PHE A 72 13.16 6.09 3.40
N ILE A 73 14.10 5.72 4.25
CA ILE A 73 14.75 4.41 4.18
C ILE A 73 14.01 3.49 5.15
N CYS A 74 13.45 2.40 4.62
CA CYS A 74 12.76 1.38 5.40
C CYS A 74 13.69 0.18 5.62
N VAL A 75 13.63 -0.38 6.81
CA VAL A 75 14.16 -1.71 7.13
C VAL A 75 12.98 -2.64 7.27
N THR A 76 12.95 -3.69 6.47
CA THR A 76 11.81 -4.59 6.32
C THR A 76 12.25 -6.02 6.59
N SER A 77 11.50 -6.74 7.41
CA SER A 77 11.63 -8.19 7.56
C SER A 77 11.20 -8.88 6.27
N VAL A 78 12.05 -9.75 5.73
CA VAL A 78 11.77 -10.55 4.53
C VAL A 78 10.77 -11.67 4.84
N ASP A 79 10.74 -12.15 6.08
CA ASP A 79 9.92 -13.30 6.49
C ASP A 79 8.41 -12.99 6.47
N ASP A 80 8.04 -11.78 6.88
CA ASP A 80 6.64 -11.36 7.03
C ASP A 80 6.31 -10.01 6.36
N GLY A 81 7.30 -9.36 5.73
CA GLY A 81 7.13 -8.07 5.06
C GLY A 81 6.92 -6.90 6.01
N MET A 82 7.17 -7.07 7.32
CA MET A 82 6.91 -6.04 8.32
C MET A 82 8.04 -5.00 8.35
N ILE A 83 7.65 -3.72 8.41
CA ILE A 83 8.62 -2.62 8.55
C ILE A 83 9.05 -2.52 10.01
N ILE A 84 10.34 -2.78 10.25
CA ILE A 84 10.97 -2.76 11.57
C ILE A 84 11.43 -1.34 11.93
N ALA A 85 11.91 -0.58 10.94
CA ALA A 85 12.33 0.80 11.14
C ALA A 85 12.09 1.67 9.91
N ARG A 86 11.87 2.98 10.14
CA ARG A 86 11.79 4.01 9.10
C ARG A 86 12.68 5.18 9.47
N TYR A 87 13.49 5.62 8.50
CA TYR A 87 14.36 6.77 8.65
C TYR A 87 13.98 7.82 7.62
N PRO A 88 13.54 9.02 8.04
CA PRO A 88 13.25 10.10 7.10
C PRO A 88 14.54 10.52 6.38
N ILE A 89 14.40 10.81 5.09
CA ILE A 89 15.45 11.35 4.23
C ILE A 89 14.97 12.70 3.72
N ASP A 90 15.88 13.68 3.69
CA ASP A 90 15.60 14.96 3.04
C ASP A 90 15.18 14.70 1.59
N ARG A 91 14.09 15.35 1.17
CA ARG A 91 13.54 15.20 -0.17
C ARG A 91 14.62 15.47 -1.24
N ASP A 92 15.43 16.49 -1.00
CA ASP A 92 16.39 17.03 -1.96
C ASP A 92 17.80 16.41 -1.76
N ALA A 93 17.93 15.38 -0.92
CA ALA A 93 19.15 14.62 -0.75
C ALA A 93 19.58 13.95 -2.07
N GLY A 94 20.84 14.19 -2.44
CA GLY A 94 21.51 13.57 -3.59
C GLY A 94 21.68 12.06 -3.45
N ALA A 95 22.00 11.40 -4.56
CA ALA A 95 22.18 9.94 -4.61
C ALA A 95 23.25 9.46 -3.62
N ASP A 96 24.42 10.10 -3.61
CA ASP A 96 25.55 9.75 -2.74
C ASP A 96 25.18 9.85 -1.25
N THR A 97 24.42 10.88 -0.86
CA THR A 97 23.94 11.06 0.52
C THR A 97 22.96 9.94 0.91
N VAL A 98 22.10 9.55 -0.02
CA VAL A 98 21.13 8.46 0.21
C VAL A 98 21.84 7.12 0.31
N GLU A 99 22.79 6.83 -0.57
CA GLU A 99 23.59 5.60 -0.54
C GLU A 99 24.40 5.48 0.75
N ALA A 100 25.11 6.55 1.15
CA ALA A 100 25.83 6.58 2.42
C ALA A 100 24.91 6.34 3.62
N ARG A 101 23.69 6.90 3.58
CA ARG A 101 22.71 6.71 4.65
C ARG A 101 22.13 5.29 4.67
N ILE A 102 21.93 4.67 3.50
CA ILE A 102 21.53 3.26 3.40
C ILE A 102 22.63 2.38 4.01
N ASP A 103 23.90 2.61 3.69
CA ASP A 103 25.02 1.83 4.22
C ASP A 103 25.14 1.93 5.74
N GLU A 104 24.98 3.13 6.30
CA GLU A 104 24.95 3.34 7.74
C GLU A 104 23.80 2.56 8.41
N ILE A 105 22.60 2.58 7.81
CA ILE A 105 21.43 1.87 8.34
C ILE A 105 21.61 0.35 8.23
N ILE A 106 22.18 -0.13 7.14
CA ILE A 106 22.53 -1.54 6.96
C ILE A 106 23.49 -2.01 8.04
N ALA A 107 24.55 -1.24 8.30
CA ALA A 107 25.51 -1.57 9.36
C ALA A 107 24.86 -1.54 10.75
N LYS A 108 24.02 -0.53 11.03
CA LYS A 108 23.32 -0.39 12.31
C LYS A 108 22.40 -1.57 12.64
N HIS A 109 21.77 -2.16 11.63
CA HIS A 109 20.82 -3.26 11.80
C HIS A 109 21.42 -4.63 11.45
N GLU A 110 22.73 -4.69 11.20
CA GLU A 110 23.43 -5.94 10.83
C GLU A 110 22.79 -6.63 9.61
N ALA A 111 22.18 -5.84 8.72
CA ALA A 111 21.38 -6.36 7.60
C ALA A 111 22.25 -7.03 6.51
N ARG A 112 23.56 -6.86 6.56
CA ARG A 112 24.54 -7.55 5.69
C ARG A 112 24.84 -8.98 6.12
N GLU A 113 24.51 -9.37 7.36
CA GLU A 113 24.82 -10.70 7.84
C GLU A 113 24.02 -11.77 7.07
N PRO A 114 24.65 -12.89 6.69
CA PRO A 114 23.93 -14.00 6.07
C PRO A 114 22.78 -14.49 6.97
N GLY A 115 21.55 -14.43 6.46
CA GLY A 115 20.37 -14.84 7.23
C GLY A 115 19.81 -13.75 8.15
N SER A 116 20.23 -12.48 8.01
CA SER A 116 19.64 -11.35 8.74
C SER A 116 18.11 -11.27 8.58
N GLY A 117 17.59 -11.73 7.42
CA GLY A 117 16.18 -11.63 7.10
C GLY A 117 15.74 -10.17 6.90
N LEU A 118 16.67 -9.23 6.73
CA LEU A 118 16.38 -7.80 6.64
C LEU A 118 16.68 -7.25 5.25
N GLU A 119 15.75 -6.46 4.75
CA GLU A 119 15.91 -5.69 3.53
C GLU A 119 15.88 -4.19 3.85
N VAL A 120 16.88 -3.45 3.38
CA VAL A 120 16.95 -1.99 3.55
C VAL A 120 16.75 -1.31 2.20
N LYS A 121 15.70 -0.50 2.07
CA LYS A 121 15.35 0.17 0.80
C LYS A 121 14.89 1.60 0.99
N LEU A 122 15.23 2.45 0.02
CA LEU A 122 14.60 3.77 -0.14
C LEU A 122 13.15 3.57 -0.63
N MET A 123 12.21 4.23 0.04
CA MET A 123 10.77 4.23 -0.22
C MET A 123 10.25 5.66 -0.32
N GLY A 124 9.24 5.87 -1.16
CA GLY A 124 8.63 7.18 -1.40
C GLY A 124 9.48 8.11 -2.27
N GLY A 125 9.01 9.35 -2.44
CA GLY A 125 9.55 10.30 -3.41
C GLY A 125 8.94 10.14 -4.81
N PRO A 126 9.09 11.13 -5.70
CA PRO A 126 8.52 11.07 -7.04
C PRO A 126 9.09 9.88 -7.80
N LYS A 127 8.21 9.08 -8.43
CA LYS A 127 8.64 8.18 -9.50
C LYS A 127 9.28 9.07 -10.58
N ARG A 128 10.57 8.88 -10.83
CA ARG A 128 11.23 9.44 -12.01
C ARG A 128 10.56 8.95 -13.28
#